data_AF-A0A8T7BBB4-F1
#
_entry.id   AF-A0A8T7BBB4-F1
#
_cell.length_a   1.000
_cell.length_b   1.000
_cell.length_c   1.000
_cell.angle_alpha   90.00
_cell.angle_beta   90.00
_cell.angle_gamma   90.00
#
_symmetry.space_group_name_H-M   'P 1'
#
loop_
_entity.id
_entity.type
_entity.pdbx_description
1 polymer ?
#
loop_
_entity_poly.entity_id
_entity_poly.type
_entity_poly.pdbx_seq_one_letter_code
_entity_poly.pdbx_strand_id
1 'polypeptide(L)'
;ANLPVIFLQNTTGYIVGTKSEQAGMIKHGSKMVQAVQNLEVPRITMMTGASFGAGNYGMCGRGFFPDFLYAFPNARTGVMGGEQAAKTMSMVARGKAEAAGSSVDEAALTEQEARLTEMFDSQSSAFYTSGHMMDDGVIDPRQTRQTLGFLLQTVQEARQRIVRPNTFGIARL
;
A
#
# COMPACT_ATOMS: atom_id res chain seq x y z
N ALA A 1 -23.19 -5.03 11.73
CA ALA A 1 -22.87 -6.45 11.49
C ALA A 1 -21.39 -6.68 11.79
N ASN A 2 -21.03 -7.75 12.49
CA ASN A 2 -19.63 -8.08 12.80
C ASN A 2 -19.06 -9.01 11.71
N LEU A 3 -18.82 -8.46 10.52
CA LEU A 3 -18.36 -9.22 9.36
C LEU A 3 -16.91 -8.89 9.04
N PRO A 4 -16.04 -9.90 8.82
CA PRO A 4 -14.69 -9.68 8.32
C PRO A 4 -14.67 -8.90 6.99
N VAL A 5 -13.65 -8.06 6.81
CA VAL A 5 -13.40 -7.34 5.56
C VAL A 5 -12.10 -7.86 4.94
N ILE A 6 -12.18 -8.23 3.67
CA ILE A 6 -11.03 -8.67 2.87
C ILE A 6 -10.76 -7.60 1.81
N PHE A 7 -9.55 -7.05 1.82
CA PHE A 7 -9.10 -6.06 0.84
C PHE A 7 -8.28 -6.74 -0.25
N LEU A 8 -8.74 -6.67 -1.50
CA LEU A 8 -7.97 -7.14 -2.66
C LEU A 8 -7.36 -5.92 -3.35
N GLN A 9 -6.06 -5.69 -3.15
CA GLN A 9 -5.39 -4.49 -3.68
C GLN A 9 -4.92 -4.72 -5.10
N ASN A 10 -5.51 -3.94 -6.01
CA ASN A 10 -4.99 -3.68 -7.35
C ASN A 10 -5.32 -2.21 -7.69
N THR A 11 -4.62 -1.28 -7.03
CA THR A 11 -4.88 0.16 -7.07
C THR A 11 -3.62 0.94 -7.41
N THR A 12 -3.77 1.89 -8.35
CA THR A 12 -2.73 2.83 -8.76
C THR A 12 -2.87 4.20 -8.07
N GLY A 13 -3.81 4.34 -7.14
CA GLY A 13 -4.13 5.60 -6.47
C GLY A 13 -5.56 6.08 -6.70
N TYR A 14 -5.80 7.35 -6.39
CA TYR A 14 -7.09 8.02 -6.63
C TYR A 14 -7.10 8.76 -7.96
N ILE A 15 -8.29 9.00 -8.51
CA ILE A 15 -8.46 9.76 -9.75
C ILE A 15 -8.07 11.22 -9.52
N VAL A 16 -7.21 11.74 -10.38
CA VAL A 16 -6.75 13.15 -10.37
C VAL A 16 -7.51 14.02 -11.39
N GLY A 17 -7.36 15.33 -11.29
CA GLY A 17 -7.89 16.31 -12.24
C GLY A 17 -8.94 17.23 -11.63
N THR A 18 -9.10 18.42 -12.21
CA THR A 18 -9.92 19.52 -11.65
C THR A 18 -11.34 19.11 -11.29
N LYS A 19 -12.00 18.34 -12.16
CA LYS A 19 -13.35 17.81 -11.91
C LYS A 19 -13.40 16.87 -10.69
N SER A 20 -12.39 16.00 -10.55
CA SER A 20 -12.27 15.06 -9.43
C SER A 20 -12.07 15.80 -8.11
N GLU A 21 -11.16 16.79 -8.12
CA GLU A 21 -10.87 17.64 -6.97
C GLU A 21 -12.10 18.43 -6.52
N GLN A 22 -12.78 19.10 -7.45
CA GLN A 22 -13.99 19.88 -7.16
C GLN A 22 -15.17 19.01 -6.70
N ALA A 23 -15.26 17.78 -7.22
CA ALA A 23 -16.23 16.79 -6.74
C ALA A 23 -15.89 16.27 -5.32
N GLY A 24 -14.70 16.60 -4.80
CA GLY A 24 -14.30 16.30 -3.43
C GLY A 24 -13.53 15.02 -3.25
N MET A 25 -12.71 14.64 -4.23
CA MET A 25 -11.89 13.42 -4.16
C MET A 25 -11.15 13.28 -2.82
N ILE A 26 -10.54 14.37 -2.33
CA ILE A 26 -9.85 14.41 -1.04
C ILE A 26 -10.79 14.02 0.11
N LYS A 27 -11.91 14.73 0.29
CA LYS A 27 -12.84 14.46 1.41
C LYS A 27 -13.48 13.07 1.32
N HIS A 28 -13.69 12.54 0.11
CA HIS A 28 -14.24 11.21 -0.09
C HIS A 28 -13.20 10.11 0.18
N GLY A 29 -11.96 10.28 -0.29
CA GLY A 29 -10.85 9.40 0.06
C GLY A 29 -10.55 9.39 1.57
N SER A 30 -10.61 10.55 2.23
CA SER A 30 -10.46 10.64 3.68
C SER A 30 -11.51 9.84 4.44
N LYS A 31 -12.77 9.81 3.97
CA LYS A 31 -13.81 8.97 4.59
C LYS A 31 -13.51 7.48 4.47
N MET A 32 -12.96 7.05 3.33
CA MET A 32 -12.52 5.66 3.14
C MET A 32 -11.40 5.30 4.11
N VAL A 33 -10.39 6.17 4.24
CA VAL A 33 -9.29 5.99 5.19
C VAL A 33 -9.78 5.96 6.63
N GLN A 34 -10.69 6.87 7.02
CA GLN A 34 -11.32 6.87 8.34
C GLN A 34 -12.10 5.58 8.58
N ALA A 35 -12.84 5.08 7.60
CA ALA A 35 -13.55 3.82 7.72
C ALA A 35 -12.56 2.66 7.95
N VAL A 36 -11.54 2.52 7.10
CA VAL A 36 -10.51 1.46 7.23
C VAL A 36 -9.84 1.47 8.60
N GLN A 37 -9.46 2.65 9.08
CA GLN A 37 -8.78 2.80 10.37
C GLN A 37 -9.70 2.44 11.55
N ASN A 38 -10.98 2.82 11.48
CA ASN A 38 -11.93 2.65 12.58
C ASN A 38 -12.75 1.35 12.50
N LEU A 39 -12.49 0.47 11.53
CA LEU A 39 -13.11 -0.84 11.46
C LEU A 39 -12.61 -1.74 12.60
N GLU A 40 -13.51 -2.14 13.50
CA GLU A 40 -13.22 -3.04 14.64
C GLU A 40 -13.49 -4.53 14.34
N VAL A 41 -13.62 -4.88 13.07
CA VAL A 41 -13.82 -6.27 12.58
C VAL A 41 -12.49 -6.87 12.10
N PRO A 42 -12.41 -8.19 11.82
CA PRO A 42 -11.23 -8.74 11.17
C PRO A 42 -10.96 -8.07 9.82
N ARG A 43 -9.70 -7.67 9.59
CA ARG A 43 -9.23 -7.00 8.37
C ARG A 43 -8.07 -7.81 7.79
N ILE A 44 -8.26 -8.38 6.61
CA ILE A 44 -7.21 -9.11 5.91
C ILE A 44 -6.95 -8.45 4.57
N THR A 45 -5.69 -8.21 4.24
CA THR A 45 -5.29 -7.60 2.98
C THR A 45 -4.56 -8.61 2.11
N MET A 46 -4.93 -8.66 0.84
CA MET A 46 -4.27 -9.43 -0.22
C MET A 46 -3.86 -8.46 -1.33
N MET A 47 -2.56 -8.24 -1.50
CA MET A 47 -2.03 -7.47 -2.63
C MET A 47 -2.01 -8.37 -3.87
N THR A 48 -3.00 -8.22 -4.75
CA THR A 48 -3.18 -9.06 -5.94
C THR A 48 -2.55 -8.45 -7.19
N GLY A 49 -2.18 -7.17 -7.15
CA GLY A 49 -1.52 -6.46 -8.23
C GLY A 49 -0.87 -5.17 -7.74
N ALA A 50 -1.29 -4.04 -8.32
CA ALA A 50 -0.78 -2.73 -7.96
C ALA A 50 -1.18 -2.31 -6.53
N SER A 51 -0.27 -1.69 -5.80
CA SER A 51 -0.53 -1.07 -4.51
C SER A 51 0.28 0.22 -4.39
N PHE A 52 -0.24 1.30 -4.98
CA PHE A 52 0.48 2.57 -5.05
C PHE A 52 -0.19 3.70 -4.27
N GLY A 53 0.66 4.49 -3.61
CA GLY A 53 0.31 5.77 -3.01
C GLY A 53 -0.90 5.72 -2.08
N ALA A 54 -1.77 6.72 -2.20
CA ALA A 54 -2.97 6.81 -1.35
C ALA A 54 -3.97 5.65 -1.56
N GLY A 55 -3.89 4.93 -2.69
CA GLY A 55 -4.69 3.72 -2.90
C GLY A 55 -4.34 2.61 -1.91
N ASN A 56 -3.05 2.43 -1.60
CA ASN A 56 -2.59 1.52 -0.55
C ASN A 56 -3.25 1.85 0.80
N TYR A 57 -3.37 3.14 1.13
CA TYR A 57 -3.95 3.61 2.38
C TYR A 57 -5.45 3.31 2.45
N GLY A 58 -6.19 3.69 1.41
CA GLY A 58 -7.63 3.44 1.32
C GLY A 58 -8.01 1.96 1.32
N MET A 59 -7.08 1.07 0.98
CA MET A 59 -7.32 -0.37 0.88
C MET A 59 -6.67 -1.18 2.02
N CYS A 60 -6.42 -0.56 3.18
CA CYS A 60 -5.87 -1.23 4.36
C CYS A 60 -4.46 -1.84 4.14
N GLY A 61 -3.55 -1.04 3.58
CA GLY A 61 -2.13 -1.39 3.52
C GLY A 61 -1.49 -1.47 4.90
N ARG A 62 -0.19 -1.80 4.95
CA ARG A 62 0.55 -2.08 6.21
C ARG A 62 0.37 -1.01 7.29
N GLY A 63 0.39 0.27 6.92
CA GLY A 63 0.23 1.39 7.86
C GLY A 63 -1.15 1.49 8.54
N PHE A 64 -2.11 0.67 8.13
CA PHE A 64 -3.46 0.60 8.69
C PHE A 64 -3.69 -0.68 9.53
N PHE A 65 -2.61 -1.42 9.80
CA PHE A 65 -2.58 -2.56 10.73
C PHE A 65 -3.69 -3.59 10.48
N PRO A 66 -3.81 -4.15 9.24
CA PRO A 66 -4.66 -5.32 9.06
C PRO A 66 -4.18 -6.46 9.98
N ASP A 67 -5.08 -7.36 10.36
CA ASP A 67 -4.72 -8.55 11.15
C ASP A 67 -3.67 -9.39 10.43
N PHE A 68 -3.79 -9.47 9.09
CA PHE A 68 -2.80 -10.07 8.19
C PHE A 68 -2.76 -9.36 6.84
N LEU A 69 -1.58 -9.28 6.23
CA LEU A 69 -1.35 -8.73 4.90
C LEU A 69 -0.45 -9.67 4.10
N TYR A 70 -0.92 -10.20 2.99
CA TYR A 70 -0.12 -11.03 2.09
C TYR A 70 -0.05 -10.45 0.68
N ALA A 71 1.00 -10.79 -0.05
CA ALA A 71 1.20 -10.38 -1.44
C ALA A 71 1.21 -11.57 -2.40
N PHE A 72 0.76 -11.34 -3.63
CA PHE A 72 1.02 -12.25 -4.75
C PHE A 72 2.40 -11.97 -5.35
N PRO A 73 3.04 -12.95 -6.03
CA PRO A 73 4.37 -12.75 -6.60
C PRO A 73 4.40 -11.64 -7.67
N ASN A 74 3.27 -11.38 -8.34
CA ASN A 74 3.13 -10.32 -9.34
C ASN A 74 2.79 -8.94 -8.75
N ALA A 75 2.59 -8.85 -7.43
CA ALA A 75 2.22 -7.59 -6.80
C ALA A 75 3.37 -6.57 -6.91
N ARG A 76 2.97 -5.31 -7.06
CA ARG A 76 3.89 -4.17 -7.16
C ARG A 76 3.43 -3.10 -6.19
N THR A 77 4.30 -2.73 -5.25
CA THR A 77 3.98 -1.80 -4.17
C THR A 77 4.98 -0.66 -4.13
N GLY A 78 4.52 0.56 -3.92
CA GLY A 78 5.40 1.73 -3.84
C GLY A 78 4.63 3.02 -3.61
N VAL A 79 5.35 4.14 -3.51
CA VAL A 79 4.71 5.45 -3.36
C VAL A 79 3.95 5.86 -4.64
N MET A 80 4.50 5.52 -5.80
CA MET A 80 3.90 5.66 -7.14
C MET A 80 4.68 4.78 -8.13
N GLY A 81 4.22 4.69 -9.39
CA GLY A 81 5.01 4.01 -10.43
C GLY A 81 6.28 4.75 -10.79
N GLY A 82 7.36 4.05 -11.17
CA GLY A 82 8.66 4.67 -11.44
C GLY A 82 8.60 5.74 -12.54
N GLU A 83 7.89 5.46 -13.63
CA GLU A 83 7.68 6.42 -14.72
C GLU A 83 6.95 7.70 -14.25
N GLN A 84 5.98 7.56 -13.33
CA GLN A 84 5.24 8.70 -12.77
C GLN A 84 6.16 9.59 -11.91
N ALA A 85 7.01 8.97 -11.09
CA ALA A 85 7.99 9.69 -10.27
C ALA A 85 9.00 10.43 -11.16
N ALA A 86 9.56 9.73 -12.15
CA ALA A 86 10.51 10.27 -13.12
C ALA A 86 9.95 11.49 -13.85
N LYS A 87 8.76 11.37 -14.46
CA LYS A 87 8.10 12.46 -15.18
C LYS A 87 7.79 13.65 -14.27
N THR A 88 7.38 13.41 -13.03
CA THR A 88 7.12 14.48 -12.06
C THR A 88 8.38 15.30 -11.79
N MET A 89 9.52 14.64 -11.56
CA MET A 89 10.80 15.33 -11.36
C MET A 89 11.22 16.11 -12.61
N SER A 90 10.96 15.56 -13.78
CA SER A 90 11.20 16.21 -15.08
C SER A 90 10.36 17.46 -15.29
N MET A 91 9.08 17.44 -14.92
CA MET A 91 8.20 18.62 -14.98
C MET A 91 8.66 19.71 -14.01
N VAL A 92 9.06 19.33 -12.79
CA VAL A 92 9.60 20.28 -11.79
C VAL A 92 10.89 20.93 -12.28
N ALA A 93 11.80 20.16 -12.87
CA ALA A 93 13.06 20.68 -13.42
C ALA A 93 12.82 21.70 -14.54
N ARG A 94 11.90 21.40 -15.47
CA ARG A 94 11.51 22.32 -16.55
C ARG A 94 10.90 23.62 -16.01
N GLY A 95 9.95 23.51 -15.07
CA GLY A 95 9.33 24.69 -14.45
C GLY A 95 10.34 25.56 -13.69
N LYS A 96 11.35 24.95 -13.04
CA LYS A 96 12.44 25.68 -12.38
C LYS A 96 13.33 26.41 -13.37
N ALA A 97 13.69 25.76 -14.48
CA ALA A 97 14.52 26.37 -15.52
C ALA A 97 13.79 27.55 -16.18
N GLU A 98 12.50 27.39 -16.49
CA GLU A 98 11.64 28.46 -17.02
C GLU A 98 11.57 29.65 -16.06
N ALA A 99 11.30 29.41 -14.77
CA ALA A 99 11.26 30.46 -13.76
C ALA A 99 12.61 31.19 -13.57
N ALA A 100 13.72 30.50 -13.85
CA ALA A 100 15.08 31.05 -13.79
C ALA A 100 15.57 31.62 -15.14
N GLY A 101 14.75 31.59 -16.20
CA GLY A 101 15.16 32.00 -17.55
C GLY A 101 16.33 31.20 -18.13
N SER A 102 16.53 29.97 -17.67
CA SER A 102 17.65 29.09 -18.04
C SER A 102 17.20 28.01 -19.02
N SER A 103 18.11 27.53 -19.87
CA SER A 103 17.82 26.44 -20.79
C SER A 103 17.81 25.07 -20.09
N VAL A 104 17.01 24.15 -20.61
CA VAL A 104 16.92 22.78 -20.11
C VAL A 104 17.85 21.88 -20.93
N ASP A 105 18.63 21.04 -20.24
CA ASP A 105 19.37 19.95 -20.87
C ASP A 105 18.46 18.72 -20.98
N GLU A 106 17.86 18.55 -22.16
CA GLU A 106 16.91 17.47 -22.43
C GLU A 106 17.58 16.07 -22.41
N ALA A 107 18.86 15.99 -22.74
CA ALA A 107 19.60 14.72 -22.68
C ALA A 107 19.82 14.30 -21.22
N ALA A 108 20.23 15.23 -20.37
CA ALA A 108 20.39 14.98 -18.93
C ALA A 108 19.05 14.61 -18.26
N LEU A 109 17.94 15.25 -18.65
CA LEU A 109 16.62 14.90 -18.12
C LEU A 109 16.18 13.50 -18.54
N THR A 110 16.42 13.11 -19.80
CA THR A 110 16.09 11.76 -20.28
C THR A 110 16.87 10.70 -19.53
N GLU A 111 18.16 10.92 -19.28
CA GLU A 111 18.98 10.00 -18.48
C GLU A 111 18.49 9.92 -17.02
N GLN A 112 18.14 11.07 -16.43
CA GLN A 112 17.58 11.12 -15.08
C GLN A 112 16.25 10.38 -14.99
N GLU A 113 15.36 10.52 -15.98
CA GLU A 113 14.09 9.80 -16.02
C GLU A 113 14.29 8.28 -16.05
N ALA A 114 15.20 7.79 -16.89
CA ALA A 114 15.52 6.37 -16.96
C ALA A 114 16.04 5.85 -15.62
N ARG A 115 17.00 6.57 -15.01
CA ARG A 115 17.58 6.22 -13.70
C ARG A 115 16.55 6.19 -12.58
N LEU A 116 15.65 7.18 -12.51
CA LEU A 116 14.60 7.24 -11.50
C LEU A 116 13.57 6.15 -11.69
N THR A 117 13.19 5.86 -12.94
CA THR A 117 12.27 4.77 -13.26
C THR A 117 12.82 3.44 -12.75
N GLU A 118 14.07 3.13 -13.10
CA GLU A 118 14.74 1.89 -12.67
C GLU A 118 14.87 1.81 -11.14
N MET A 119 15.26 2.91 -10.49
CA MET A 119 15.39 2.96 -9.03
C MET A 119 14.07 2.61 -8.34
N PHE A 120 12.96 3.22 -8.75
CA PHE A 120 11.64 2.93 -8.16
C PHE A 120 11.15 1.52 -8.49
N ASP A 121 11.29 1.09 -9.75
CA ASP A 121 10.79 -0.21 -10.18
C ASP A 121 11.55 -1.37 -9.52
N SER A 122 12.86 -1.20 -9.25
CA SER A 122 13.68 -2.19 -8.53
C SER A 122 13.21 -2.45 -7.09
N GLN A 123 12.60 -1.44 -6.45
CA GLN A 123 12.11 -1.50 -5.07
C GLN A 123 10.64 -1.92 -4.98
N SER A 124 9.96 -2.09 -6.11
CA SER A 124 8.50 -2.27 -6.14
C SER A 124 8.04 -3.73 -6.08
N SER A 125 8.92 -4.70 -6.35
CA SER A 125 8.52 -6.11 -6.44
C SER A 125 8.09 -6.69 -5.09
N ALA A 126 7.15 -7.64 -5.11
CA ALA A 126 6.72 -8.35 -3.92
C ALA A 126 7.89 -8.98 -3.12
N PHE A 127 8.94 -9.45 -3.82
CA PHE A 127 10.13 -10.00 -3.15
C PHE A 127 10.94 -8.93 -2.42
N TYR A 128 11.07 -7.74 -3.01
CA TYR A 128 11.72 -6.61 -2.34
C TYR A 128 10.93 -6.20 -1.11
N THR A 129 9.62 -6.00 -1.24
CA THR A 129 8.78 -5.53 -0.13
C THR A 129 8.63 -6.57 0.98
N SER A 130 8.52 -7.85 0.63
CA SER A 130 8.46 -8.95 1.61
C SER A 130 9.79 -9.11 2.34
N GLY A 131 10.93 -8.94 1.65
CA GLY A 131 12.25 -8.86 2.27
C GLY A 131 12.42 -7.71 3.27
N HIS A 132 11.54 -6.70 3.21
CA HIS A 132 11.49 -5.57 4.14
C HIS A 132 10.29 -5.63 5.10
N MET A 133 9.61 -6.78 5.21
CA MET A 133 8.45 -7.01 6.10
C MET A 133 7.29 -6.03 5.86
N MET A 134 7.13 -5.54 4.64
CA MET A 134 5.97 -4.72 4.28
C MET A 134 4.69 -5.56 4.15
N ASP A 135 4.84 -6.88 4.03
CA ASP A 135 3.81 -7.92 4.03
C ASP A 135 4.24 -9.07 4.97
N ASP A 136 3.29 -9.94 5.32
CA ASP A 136 3.49 -11.13 6.16
C ASP A 136 3.92 -12.35 5.32
N GLY A 137 4.20 -12.14 4.03
CA GLY A 137 4.69 -13.14 3.11
C GLY A 137 4.10 -13.02 1.70
N VAL A 138 4.78 -13.68 0.77
CA VAL A 138 4.30 -13.91 -0.59
C VAL A 138 3.66 -15.29 -0.67
N ILE A 139 2.43 -15.38 -1.19
CA ILE A 139 1.69 -16.65 -1.34
C ILE A 139 1.43 -16.98 -2.80
N ASP A 140 1.27 -18.26 -3.10
CA ASP A 140 0.75 -18.69 -4.39
C ASP A 140 -0.72 -18.23 -4.55
N PRO A 141 -1.09 -17.53 -5.63
CA PRO A 141 -2.48 -17.10 -5.86
C PRO A 141 -3.51 -18.24 -5.78
N ARG A 142 -3.11 -19.48 -6.12
CA ARG A 142 -3.97 -20.68 -6.02
C ARG A 142 -4.31 -21.06 -4.58
N GLN A 143 -3.48 -20.66 -3.62
CA GLN A 143 -3.69 -20.93 -2.20
C GLN A 143 -4.54 -19.88 -1.49
N THR A 144 -4.90 -18.77 -2.17
CA THR A 144 -5.64 -17.64 -1.59
C THR A 144 -6.83 -18.06 -0.73
N ARG A 145 -7.69 -18.95 -1.23
CA ARG A 145 -8.88 -19.41 -0.49
C ARG A 145 -8.51 -20.17 0.80
N GLN A 146 -7.52 -21.05 0.73
CA GLN A 146 -7.08 -21.83 1.90
C GLN A 146 -6.42 -20.93 2.93
N THR A 147 -5.53 -20.03 2.48
CA THR A 147 -4.89 -19.02 3.33
C THR A 147 -5.95 -18.15 4.01
N LEU A 148 -6.89 -17.56 3.27
CA LEU A 148 -7.97 -16.77 3.86
C LEU A 148 -8.79 -17.55 4.89
N GLY A 149 -9.11 -18.81 4.62
CA GLY A 149 -9.81 -19.67 5.58
C GLY A 149 -9.04 -19.83 6.90
N PHE A 150 -7.74 -20.13 6.82
CA PHE A 150 -6.86 -20.26 7.97
C PHE A 150 -6.73 -18.95 8.77
N LEU A 151 -6.51 -17.83 8.07
CA LEU A 151 -6.37 -16.52 8.70
C LEU A 151 -7.66 -16.08 9.40
N LEU A 152 -8.82 -16.24 8.74
CA LEU A 152 -10.11 -15.91 9.32
C LEU A 152 -10.38 -16.73 10.59
N GLN A 153 -10.11 -18.04 10.56
CA GLN A 153 -10.25 -18.91 11.73
C GLN A 153 -9.31 -18.46 12.86
N THR A 154 -8.07 -18.12 12.54
CA THR A 154 -7.06 -17.65 13.51
C THR A 154 -7.51 -16.36 14.20
N VAL A 155 -7.96 -15.36 13.44
CA VAL A 155 -8.43 -14.09 14.01
C VAL A 155 -9.71 -14.27 14.82
N GLN A 156 -10.62 -15.13 14.35
CA GLN A 156 -11.86 -15.42 15.05
C GLN A 156 -11.59 -16.10 16.40
N GLU A 157 -10.72 -17.11 16.43
CA GLU A 157 -10.32 -17.78 17.67
C GLU A 157 -9.68 -16.79 18.64
N ALA A 158 -8.73 -15.99 18.17
CA ALA A 158 -8.04 -14.99 19.00
C ALA A 158 -9.01 -14.00 19.65
N ARG A 159 -10.00 -13.51 18.90
CA ARG A 159 -11.02 -12.58 19.41
C ARG A 159 -11.98 -13.20 20.43
N GLN A 160 -12.23 -14.49 20.35
CA GLN A 160 -13.16 -15.20 21.25
C GLN A 160 -12.45 -15.80 22.47
N ARG A 161 -11.12 -15.86 22.45
CA ARG A 161 -10.32 -16.49 23.51
C ARG A 161 -10.35 -15.66 24.79
N ILE A 162 -10.81 -16.26 25.88
CA ILE A 162 -10.69 -15.71 27.23
C ILE A 162 -9.33 -16.14 27.80
N VAL A 163 -8.47 -15.17 28.12
CA VAL A 163 -7.16 -15.40 28.74
C VAL A 163 -7.18 -15.06 30.22
N ARG A 164 -6.24 -15.60 31.00
CA ARG A 164 -6.07 -15.26 32.42
C ARG A 164 -5.04 -14.14 32.54
N PRO A 165 -5.44 -12.89 32.84
CA PRO A 165 -4.50 -11.80 32.98
C PRO A 165 -3.65 -11.99 34.24
N ASN A 166 -2.43 -11.49 34.20
CA ASN A 166 -1.54 -11.37 35.36
C ASN A 166 -0.88 -10.00 35.26
N THR A 167 -0.86 -9.24 36.36
CA THR A 167 -0.31 -7.89 36.44
C THR A 167 1.18 -7.81 36.11
N PHE A 168 1.98 -8.81 36.50
CA PHE A 168 3.46 -8.74 36.45
C PHE A 168 4.11 -9.78 35.54
N GLY A 169 3.32 -10.64 34.90
CA GLY A 169 3.84 -11.83 34.22
C GLY A 169 4.26 -12.93 35.22
N ILE A 170 4.65 -14.09 34.70
CA ILE A 170 5.05 -15.22 35.53
C ILE A 170 6.47 -14.97 36.07
N ALA A 171 6.61 -14.88 37.39
CA ALA A 171 7.91 -14.74 38.04
C ALA A 171 8.72 -16.04 37.92
N ARG A 172 9.98 -15.93 37.47
CA ARG A 172 10.98 -17.01 37.56
C ARG A 172 11.73 -16.83 38.87
N LEU A 173 11.44 -17.68 39.85
CA LEU A 173 12.11 -17.74 41.15
C LEU A 173 13.39 -18.58 41.10
#